data_AF-A0AA51M1G1-F1
#
_entry.id   AF-A0AA51M1G1-F1
#
_cell.length_a   1.000
_cell.length_b   1.000
_cell.length_c   1.000
_cell.angle_alpha   90.00
_cell.angle_beta   90.00
_cell.angle_gamma   90.00
#
_symmetry.space_group_name_H-M   'P 1'
#
loop_
_entity.id
_entity.type
_entity.pdbx_description
1 polymer ?
#
loop_
_entity_poly.entity_id
_entity_poly.type
_entity_poly.pdbx_seq_one_letter_code
_entity_poly.pdbx_strand_id
1 'polypeptide(L)'
;MRLDPYLDAITDSLVAAAELGDEQTRRTAAALAAAVAAPARLAVLQALSDMAAEISGELGDRVVTVRLDGDDAVLEVRSEMSAETPSPAQTFEDVTGDISRVTLRLVEQIKARAEEAAAQNGVSLNSWVSQAVQGALREQMRYQRRADERATRRPADETGAGPSETSEREDG
;
A
#
# COMPACT_ATOMS: atom_id res chain seq x y z
N MET A 1 -10.68 -19.29 1.32
CA MET A 1 -10.54 -20.75 1.16
C MET A 1 -10.62 -21.37 2.54
N ARG A 2 -11.64 -22.20 2.77
CA ARG A 2 -11.80 -22.88 4.06
C ARG A 2 -10.79 -24.00 4.16
N LEU A 3 -9.98 -24.01 5.21
CA LEU A 3 -8.93 -25.02 5.39
C LEU A 3 -9.44 -26.31 6.04
N ASP A 4 -10.50 -26.22 6.85
CA ASP A 4 -11.04 -27.35 7.61
C ASP A 4 -11.32 -28.59 6.77
N PRO A 5 -12.01 -28.51 5.61
CA PRO A 5 -12.32 -29.71 4.83
C PRO A 5 -11.07 -30.47 4.34
N TYR A 6 -9.97 -29.76 4.10
CA TYR A 6 -8.71 -30.37 3.68
C TYR A 6 -7.98 -31.02 4.85
N LEU A 7 -8.04 -30.40 6.02
CA LEU A 7 -7.43 -30.92 7.25
C LEU A 7 -8.22 -32.11 7.79
N ASP A 8 -9.55 -32.03 7.78
CA ASP A 8 -10.46 -33.10 8.17
C ASP A 8 -10.22 -34.35 7.31
N ALA A 9 -10.07 -34.18 5.99
CA ALA A 9 -9.76 -35.30 5.10
C ALA A 9 -8.43 -36.00 5.47
N ILE A 10 -7.42 -35.25 5.92
CA ILE A 10 -6.13 -35.81 6.36
C ILE A 10 -6.31 -36.58 7.66
N THR A 11 -7.00 -36.01 8.66
CA THR A 11 -7.23 -36.66 9.95
C THR A 11 -8.13 -37.89 9.82
N ASP A 12 -9.17 -37.80 9.00
CA ASP A 12 -10.10 -38.91 8.73
C ASP A 12 -9.39 -40.05 8.00
N SER A 13 -8.49 -39.74 7.06
CA SER A 13 -7.67 -40.76 6.38
C SER A 13 -6.77 -41.50 7.36
N LEU A 14 -6.20 -40.79 8.35
CA LEU A 14 -5.38 -41.37 9.41
C LEU A 14 -6.17 -42.33 10.30
N VAL A 15 -7.39 -41.94 10.68
CA VAL A 15 -8.30 -42.79 11.46
C VAL A 15 -8.76 -44.00 10.63
N ALA A 16 -9.19 -43.78 9.40
CA ALA A 16 -9.65 -44.83 8.49
C ALA A 16 -8.57 -45.88 8.22
N ALA A 17 -7.30 -45.46 8.08
CA ALA A 17 -6.18 -46.39 7.91
C ALA A 17 -5.97 -47.33 9.11
N ALA A 18 -6.39 -46.91 10.31
CA ALA A 18 -6.24 -47.67 11.55
C ALA A 18 -7.42 -48.58 11.89
N GLU A 19 -8.54 -48.49 11.17
CA GLU A 19 -9.77 -49.27 11.43
C GLU A 19 -9.53 -50.79 11.39
N LEU A 20 -8.67 -51.25 10.47
CA LEU A 20 -8.30 -52.67 10.32
C LEU A 20 -7.36 -53.18 11.44
N GLY A 21 -6.86 -52.27 12.28
CA GLY A 21 -5.92 -52.57 13.36
C GLY A 21 -6.60 -53.05 14.64
N ASP A 22 -5.77 -53.30 15.64
CA ASP A 22 -6.23 -53.54 17.01
C ASP A 22 -6.68 -52.23 17.69
N GLU A 23 -7.23 -52.36 18.89
CA GLU A 23 -7.74 -51.23 19.65
C GLU A 23 -6.64 -50.21 20.02
N GLN A 24 -5.43 -50.69 20.26
CA GLN A 24 -4.30 -49.82 20.56
C GLN A 24 -3.92 -48.98 19.33
N THR A 25 -3.91 -49.60 18.15
CA THR A 25 -3.63 -48.93 16.86
C THR A 25 -4.65 -47.83 16.59
N ARG A 26 -5.95 -48.10 16.75
CA ARG A 26 -7.00 -47.09 16.60
C ARG A 26 -6.84 -45.91 17.57
N ARG A 27 -6.53 -46.19 18.85
CA ARG A 27 -6.27 -45.12 19.83
C ARG A 27 -5.05 -44.27 19.48
N THR A 28 -3.97 -44.90 19.05
CA THR A 28 -2.77 -44.18 18.62
C THR A 28 -3.05 -43.32 17.39
N ALA A 29 -3.78 -43.83 16.41
CA ALA A 29 -4.15 -43.06 15.21
C ALA A 29 -5.05 -41.85 15.56
N ALA A 30 -6.05 -42.03 16.41
CA ALA A 30 -6.89 -40.91 16.88
C ALA A 30 -6.07 -39.84 17.63
N ALA A 31 -5.15 -40.27 18.50
CA ALA A 31 -4.27 -39.34 19.22
C ALA A 31 -3.32 -38.58 18.28
N LEU A 32 -2.77 -39.26 17.27
CA LEU A 32 -1.93 -38.64 16.24
C LEU A 32 -2.75 -37.66 15.38
N ALA A 33 -3.93 -38.05 14.91
CA ALA A 33 -4.82 -37.18 14.14
C ALA A 33 -5.13 -35.87 14.89
N ALA A 34 -5.44 -35.96 16.18
CA ALA A 34 -5.64 -34.78 17.02
C ALA A 34 -4.35 -33.95 17.19
N ALA A 35 -3.19 -34.60 17.36
CA ALA A 35 -1.92 -33.92 17.55
C ALA A 35 -1.41 -33.21 16.29
N VAL A 36 -1.72 -33.71 15.09
CA VAL A 36 -1.24 -33.13 13.83
C VAL A 36 -2.13 -32.02 13.28
N ALA A 37 -3.36 -31.86 13.76
CA ALA A 37 -4.32 -30.91 13.20
C ALA A 37 -3.79 -29.46 13.16
N ALA A 38 -3.26 -28.94 14.27
CA ALA A 38 -2.71 -27.58 14.32
C ALA A 38 -1.40 -27.42 13.53
N PRO A 39 -0.39 -28.30 13.66
CA PRO A 39 0.81 -28.26 12.82
C PRO A 39 0.52 -28.38 11.32
N ALA A 40 -0.43 -29.23 10.92
CA ALA A 40 -0.82 -29.39 9.51
C ALA A 40 -1.44 -28.10 8.96
N ARG A 41 -2.31 -27.43 9.74
CA ARG A 41 -2.84 -26.12 9.36
C ARG A 41 -1.73 -25.10 9.11
N LEU A 42 -0.78 -25.01 10.03
CA LEU A 42 0.34 -24.08 9.91
C LEU A 42 1.18 -24.39 8.66
N ALA A 43 1.48 -25.67 8.41
CA ALA A 43 2.24 -26.08 7.22
C ALA A 43 1.52 -25.71 5.91
N VAL A 44 0.19 -25.87 5.85
CA VAL A 44 -0.62 -25.45 4.70
C VAL A 44 -0.57 -23.92 4.51
N LEU A 45 -0.67 -23.15 5.60
CA LEU A 45 -0.56 -21.68 5.53
C LEU A 45 0.83 -21.22 5.06
N GLN A 46 1.89 -21.89 5.50
CA GLN A 46 3.26 -21.62 5.03
C GLN A 46 3.38 -21.93 3.54
N ALA A 47 2.93 -23.11 3.10
CA ALA A 47 2.95 -23.49 1.68
C ALA A 47 2.16 -22.52 0.79
N LEU A 48 1.00 -22.04 1.24
CA LEU A 48 0.22 -21.03 0.53
C LEU A 48 0.95 -19.67 0.48
N SER A 49 1.65 -19.30 1.55
CA SER A 49 2.42 -18.05 1.60
C SER A 49 3.63 -18.10 0.67
N ASP A 50 4.34 -19.23 0.64
CA ASP A 50 5.47 -19.45 -0.27
C ASP A 50 5.01 -19.43 -1.73
N MET A 51 3.90 -20.11 -2.04
CA MET A 51 3.28 -20.09 -3.37
C MET A 51 2.87 -18.66 -3.77
N ALA A 52 2.30 -17.88 -2.86
CA ALA A 52 1.94 -16.49 -3.16
C ALA A 52 3.18 -15.61 -3.42
N ALA A 53 4.29 -15.84 -2.72
CA ALA A 53 5.56 -15.16 -2.98
C ALA A 53 6.14 -15.52 -4.35
N GLU A 54 6.09 -16.80 -4.73
CA GLU A 54 6.53 -17.26 -6.06
C GLU A 54 5.68 -16.63 -7.18
N ILE A 55 4.35 -16.66 -7.05
CA ILE A 55 3.42 -16.04 -8.00
C ILE A 55 3.66 -14.52 -8.09
N SER A 56 3.93 -13.86 -6.97
CA SER A 56 4.26 -12.42 -6.97
C SER A 56 5.53 -12.13 -7.79
N GLY A 57 6.55 -12.99 -7.66
CA GLY A 57 7.77 -12.87 -8.45
C GLY A 57 7.56 -13.02 -9.95
N GLU A 58 6.59 -13.83 -10.38
CA GLU A 58 6.25 -14.02 -11.79
C GLU A 58 5.35 -12.90 -12.35
N LEU A 59 4.51 -12.29 -11.53
CA LEU A 59 3.52 -11.30 -11.98
C LEU A 59 4.09 -9.89 -12.16
N GLY A 60 5.28 -9.59 -11.65
CA GLY A 60 5.96 -8.31 -11.86
C GLY A 60 5.28 -7.16 -11.12
N ASP A 61 4.32 -6.47 -11.75
CA ASP A 61 3.66 -5.28 -11.19
C ASP A 61 2.52 -5.62 -10.22
N ARG A 62 2.43 -6.87 -9.75
CA ARG A 62 1.38 -7.34 -8.83
C ARG A 62 1.97 -8.25 -7.77
N VAL A 63 1.52 -8.04 -6.54
CA VAL A 63 1.84 -8.88 -5.37
C VAL A 63 0.59 -9.65 -4.98
N VAL A 64 0.77 -10.95 -4.80
CA VAL A 64 -0.21 -11.86 -4.22
C VAL A 64 0.16 -12.08 -2.76
N THR A 65 -0.79 -11.90 -1.85
CA THR A 65 -0.62 -12.17 -0.42
C THR A 65 -1.73 -13.07 0.09
N VAL A 66 -1.44 -13.89 1.09
CA VAL A 66 -2.42 -14.72 1.79
C VAL A 66 -2.70 -14.09 3.15
N ARG A 67 -3.97 -13.79 3.44
CA ARG A 67 -4.44 -13.28 4.73
C ARG A 67 -5.39 -14.29 5.36
N LEU A 68 -5.37 -14.39 6.69
CA LEU A 68 -6.40 -15.10 7.44
C LEU A 68 -7.58 -14.18 7.75
N ASP A 69 -8.78 -14.70 7.52
CA ASP A 69 -10.04 -14.11 7.94
C ASP A 69 -10.84 -15.15 8.72
N GLY A 70 -10.70 -15.13 10.05
CA GLY A 70 -11.10 -16.27 10.88
C GLY A 70 -10.29 -17.52 10.51
N ASP A 71 -11.00 -18.58 10.12
CA ASP A 71 -10.41 -19.86 9.68
C ASP A 71 -10.17 -19.93 8.16
N ASP A 72 -10.55 -18.88 7.43
CA ASP A 72 -10.46 -18.86 5.97
C ASP A 72 -9.16 -18.19 5.50
N ALA A 73 -8.45 -18.85 4.59
CA ALA A 73 -7.33 -18.28 3.88
C ALA A 73 -7.82 -17.47 2.66
N VAL A 74 -7.63 -16.16 2.66
CA VAL A 74 -8.04 -15.24 1.59
C VAL A 74 -6.82 -14.84 0.79
N LEU A 75 -6.85 -15.06 -0.53
CA LEU A 75 -5.83 -14.54 -1.44
C LEU A 75 -6.21 -13.13 -1.86
N GLU A 76 -5.27 -12.21 -1.72
CA GLU A 76 -5.41 -10.82 -2.14
C GLU A 76 -4.35 -10.52 -3.19
N VAL A 77 -4.76 -9.91 -4.30
CA VAL A 77 -3.87 -9.47 -5.36
C VAL A 77 -3.89 -7.96 -5.41
N ARG A 78 -2.75 -7.34 -5.13
CA ARG A 78 -2.55 -5.88 -5.18
C ARG A 78 -1.57 -5.56 -6.31
N SER A 79 -1.78 -4.46 -7.02
CA SER A 79 -0.77 -3.96 -7.96
C SER A 79 0.34 -3.25 -7.17
N GLU A 80 1.61 -3.44 -7.54
CA GLU A 80 2.75 -2.66 -7.08
C GLU A 80 2.68 -1.20 -7.58
N MET A 81 2.05 -0.93 -8.73
CA MET A 81 1.70 0.44 -9.13
C MET A 81 0.53 0.99 -8.32
N SER A 82 -0.33 0.13 -7.79
CA SER A 82 -1.29 0.47 -6.73
C SER A 82 -0.67 0.32 -5.32
N ALA A 83 0.64 0.05 -5.25
CA ALA A 83 1.50 0.57 -4.21
C ALA A 83 2.01 1.98 -4.60
N GLU A 84 1.23 2.75 -5.38
CA GLU A 84 0.60 3.87 -4.69
C GLU A 84 -0.13 3.29 -3.46
N THR A 85 0.65 3.10 -2.39
CA THR A 85 0.29 3.74 -1.14
C THR A 85 -0.47 5.00 -1.56
N PRO A 86 -1.64 5.37 -1.00
CA PRO A 86 -1.85 6.81 -0.92
C PRO A 86 -0.52 7.24 -0.32
N SER A 87 0.38 7.90 -1.10
CA SER A 87 1.71 8.27 -0.61
C SER A 87 1.40 8.69 0.79
N PRO A 88 1.86 7.99 1.85
CA PRO A 88 1.21 8.12 3.15
C PRO A 88 1.57 9.52 3.50
N ALA A 89 0.68 10.47 3.33
CA ALA A 89 0.96 11.65 2.52
C ALA A 89 2.13 12.48 3.00
N GLN A 90 3.38 12.02 2.86
CA GLN A 90 4.27 11.98 4.03
C GLN A 90 3.50 12.37 5.30
N THR A 91 2.64 11.49 5.83
CA THR A 91 2.21 11.66 7.20
C THR A 91 3.55 11.73 7.92
N PHE A 92 3.85 12.90 8.49
CA PHE A 92 5.08 13.22 9.21
C PHE A 92 5.31 12.29 10.44
N GLU A 93 4.66 11.13 10.45
CA GLU A 93 4.67 10.05 11.40
C GLU A 93 5.64 8.93 10.98
N ASP A 94 5.98 8.80 9.69
CA ASP A 94 7.14 8.00 9.22
C ASP A 94 8.47 8.76 9.33
N VAL A 95 8.43 10.01 9.82
CA VAL A 95 9.60 10.70 10.32
C VAL A 95 9.82 10.23 11.75
N THR A 96 10.39 9.04 11.92
CA THR A 96 11.09 8.63 13.15
C THR A 96 12.41 9.39 13.27
N GLY A 97 12.37 10.70 13.01
CA GLY A 97 13.44 11.68 13.13
C GLY A 97 12.87 12.86 13.90
N ASP A 98 13.15 12.89 15.19
CA ASP A 98 12.88 13.99 16.13
C ASP A 98 11.56 14.76 15.92
N ILE A 99 10.50 14.31 16.61
CA ILE A 99 9.24 15.07 16.74
C ILE A 99 9.55 16.44 17.36
N SER A 100 9.55 17.48 16.52
CA SER A 100 9.74 18.87 16.95
C SER A 100 8.42 19.48 17.42
N ARG A 101 8.34 19.87 18.70
CA ARG A 101 7.14 20.47 19.30
C ARG A 101 7.11 21.97 19.07
N VAL A 102 5.97 22.49 18.61
CA VAL A 102 5.74 23.93 18.39
C VAL A 102 4.52 24.39 19.19
N THR A 103 4.62 25.53 19.86
CA THR A 103 3.47 26.21 20.48
C THR A 103 2.93 27.27 19.53
N LEU A 104 1.68 27.12 19.09
CA LEU A 104 1.02 28.05 18.17
C LEU A 104 0.03 28.95 18.92
N ARG A 105 0.07 30.26 18.65
CA ARG A 105 -0.94 31.21 19.11
C ARG A 105 -1.85 31.56 17.94
N LEU A 106 -3.14 31.27 18.07
CA LEU A 106 -4.14 31.57 17.05
C LEU A 106 -5.14 32.60 17.58
N VAL A 107 -5.76 33.31 16.64
CA VAL A 107 -6.92 34.16 16.93
C VAL A 107 -8.12 33.25 17.22
N GLU A 108 -8.96 33.63 18.18
CA GLU A 108 -10.09 32.82 18.67
C GLU A 108 -11.00 32.29 17.56
N GLN A 109 -11.32 33.14 16.57
CA GLN A 109 -12.17 32.76 15.44
C GLN A 109 -11.58 31.64 14.57
N ILE A 110 -10.25 31.58 14.47
CA ILE A 110 -9.54 30.55 13.68
C ILE A 110 -9.56 29.23 14.44
N LYS A 111 -9.31 29.28 15.76
CA LYS A 111 -9.39 28.11 16.63
C LYS A 111 -10.80 27.49 16.59
N ALA A 112 -11.84 28.29 16.77
CA ALA A 112 -13.22 27.80 16.76
C ALA A 112 -13.60 27.11 15.44
N ARG A 113 -13.21 27.69 14.29
CA ARG A 113 -13.44 27.06 12.98
C ARG A 113 -12.66 25.76 12.78
N ALA A 114 -11.45 25.69 13.31
CA ALA A 114 -10.64 24.49 13.24
C ALA A 114 -11.21 23.35 14.12
N GLU A 115 -11.73 23.67 15.31
CA GLU A 115 -12.39 22.69 16.19
C GLU A 115 -13.68 22.13 15.55
N GLU A 116 -14.49 22.99 14.97
CA GLU A 116 -15.71 22.58 14.25
C GLU A 116 -15.38 21.67 13.06
N ALA A 117 -14.38 22.05 12.25
CA ALA A 117 -13.95 21.23 11.13
C ALA A 117 -13.34 19.89 11.58
N ALA A 118 -12.60 19.87 12.68
CA ALA A 118 -12.06 18.64 13.25
C ALA A 118 -13.19 17.70 13.73
N ALA A 119 -14.20 18.25 14.42
CA ALA A 119 -15.37 17.50 14.88
C ALA A 119 -16.17 16.88 13.73
N GLN A 120 -16.40 17.63 12.64
CA GLN A 120 -17.08 17.12 11.44
C GLN A 120 -16.33 15.97 10.76
N ASN A 121 -15.00 15.94 10.88
CA ASN A 121 -14.15 14.88 10.33
C ASN A 121 -13.86 13.75 11.34
N GLY A 122 -14.40 13.82 12.57
CA GLY A 122 -14.20 12.81 13.61
C GLY A 122 -12.74 12.68 14.09
N VAL A 123 -11.93 13.73 13.94
CA VAL A 123 -10.50 13.73 14.29
C VAL A 123 -10.19 14.78 15.35
N SER A 124 -9.03 14.64 16.02
CA SER A 124 -8.57 15.65 16.97
C SER A 124 -8.18 16.95 16.27
N LEU A 125 -8.28 18.09 16.97
CA LEU A 125 -7.81 19.38 16.46
C LEU A 125 -6.34 19.32 16.01
N ASN A 126 -5.47 18.65 16.76
CA ASN A 126 -4.06 18.50 16.41
C ASN A 126 -3.90 17.74 15.10
N SER A 127 -4.61 16.61 14.95
CA SER A 127 -4.59 15.80 13.73
C SER A 127 -5.10 16.58 12.52
N TRP A 128 -6.19 17.33 12.69
CA TRP A 128 -6.77 18.15 11.65
C TRP A 128 -5.84 19.29 11.21
N VAL A 129 -5.22 20.00 12.16
CA VAL A 129 -4.25 21.06 11.87
C VAL A 129 -3.01 20.51 11.18
N SER A 130 -2.49 19.36 11.63
CA SER A 130 -1.36 18.69 10.98
C SER A 130 -1.67 18.33 9.52
N GLN A 131 -2.86 17.79 9.25
CA GLN A 131 -3.31 17.48 7.89
C GLN A 131 -3.48 18.72 7.02
N ALA A 132 -4.04 19.80 7.57
CA ALA A 132 -4.23 21.07 6.87
C ALA A 132 -2.88 21.70 6.45
N VAL A 133 -1.89 21.70 7.36
CA VAL A 133 -0.53 22.20 7.07
C VAL A 133 0.15 21.33 6.00
N GLN A 134 0.05 20.01 6.10
CA GLN A 134 0.59 19.11 5.09
C GLN A 134 -0.06 19.33 3.71
N GLY A 135 -1.38 19.51 3.67
CA GLY A 135 -2.11 19.80 2.43
C GLY A 135 -1.65 21.10 1.77
N ALA A 136 -1.50 22.18 2.55
CA ALA A 136 -1.01 23.46 2.05
C ALA A 136 0.43 23.35 1.50
N LEU A 137 1.30 22.59 2.16
CA LEU A 137 2.68 22.40 1.72
C LEU A 137 2.79 21.60 0.41
N ARG A 138 1.98 20.54 0.25
CA ARG A 138 1.94 19.76 -1.01
C ARG A 138 1.48 20.62 -2.18
N GLU A 139 0.48 21.46 -1.96
CA GLU A 139 -0.02 22.36 -3.00
C GLU A 139 1.04 23.40 -3.40
N GLN A 140 1.75 23.98 -2.42
CA GLN A 140 2.87 24.88 -2.70
C GLN A 140 3.97 24.23 -3.55
N MET A 141 4.36 22.99 -3.25
CA MET A 141 5.35 22.26 -4.05
C MET A 141 4.85 21.98 -5.48
N ARG A 142 3.55 21.71 -5.66
CA ARG A 142 2.96 21.54 -7.00
C ARG A 142 2.99 22.84 -7.80
N TYR A 143 2.74 23.99 -7.17
CA TYR A 143 2.86 25.29 -7.82
C TYR A 143 4.29 25.60 -8.24
N GLN A 144 5.28 25.30 -7.40
CA GLN A 144 6.70 25.52 -7.72
C GLN A 144 7.16 24.66 -8.90
N ARG A 145 6.85 23.36 -8.90
CA ARG A 145 7.21 22.47 -10.01
C ARG A 145 6.63 22.93 -11.35
N ARG A 146 5.37 23.40 -11.36
CA ARG A 146 4.74 23.95 -12.56
C ARG A 146 5.37 25.28 -13.01
N ALA A 147 5.87 26.09 -12.09
CA ALA A 147 6.57 27.33 -12.41
C ALA A 147 7.94 27.04 -13.03
N ASP A 148 8.68 26.06 -12.49
CA ASP A 148 9.98 25.63 -13.02
C ASP A 148 9.87 24.98 -14.40
N GLU A 149 8.83 24.16 -14.61
CA GLU A 149 8.52 23.59 -15.93
C GLU A 149 8.17 24.68 -16.96
N ARG A 150 7.47 25.76 -16.56
CA ARG A 150 7.18 26.91 -17.43
C ARG A 150 8.43 27.75 -17.73
N ALA A 151 9.32 27.94 -16.75
CA ALA A 151 10.60 28.63 -16.95
C ALA A 151 11.50 27.86 -17.93
N THR A 152 11.47 26.53 -17.88
CA THR A 152 12.24 25.64 -18.76
C THR A 152 11.64 25.56 -20.18
N ARG A 153 10.35 25.82 -20.35
CA ARG A 153 9.63 25.80 -21.64
C ARG A 153 9.63 27.12 -22.41
N ARG A 154 10.33 28.17 -21.95
CA ARG A 154 10.42 29.44 -22.69
C ARG A 154 11.22 29.21 -23.99
N PRO A 155 10.62 29.31 -25.19
CA PRO A 155 11.32 29.02 -26.42
C PRO A 155 12.31 30.15 -26.72
N ALA A 156 13.49 29.78 -27.20
CA ALA A 156 14.40 30.69 -27.89
C ALA A 156 13.75 31.06 -29.24
N ASP A 157 12.88 32.07 -29.24
CA ASP A 157 12.33 32.64 -30.47
C ASP A 157 12.37 34.17 -30.36
N GLU A 158 13.58 34.72 -30.44
CA GLU A 158 13.81 36.14 -30.73
C GLU A 158 15.29 36.41 -31.10
N THR A 159 15.83 35.75 -32.14
CA THR A 159 16.97 36.32 -32.90
C THR A 159 17.11 35.63 -34.26
N GLY A 160 16.35 36.09 -35.25
CA GLY A 160 16.42 35.47 -36.58
C GLY A 160 15.57 36.14 -37.64
N ALA A 161 15.64 37.46 -37.78
CA ALA A 161 15.10 38.13 -38.97
C ALA A 161 16.09 39.20 -39.43
N GLY A 162 17.08 38.78 -40.23
CA GLY A 162 17.88 39.71 -41.04
C GLY A 162 17.04 40.21 -42.21
N PRO A 163 17.13 41.49 -42.60
CA PRO A 163 16.41 41.97 -43.78
C PRO A 163 17.12 41.45 -45.03
N SER A 164 16.35 40.81 -45.90
CA SER A 164 16.74 40.49 -47.26
C SER A 164 16.39 41.71 -48.13
N GLU A 165 17.38 42.48 -48.56
CA GLU A 165 17.24 43.39 -49.69
C GLU A 165 17.95 42.78 -50.90
N THR A 166 17.15 42.11 -51.73
CA THR A 166 17.41 41.90 -53.14
C THR A 166 17.26 43.22 -53.87
N SER A 167 18.35 43.74 -54.46
CA SER A 167 18.27 44.67 -55.59
C SER A 167 18.97 44.03 -56.79
N GLU A 168 18.14 43.59 -57.71
CA GLU A 168 18.45 43.20 -59.08
C GLU A 168 18.83 44.44 -59.92
N ARG A 169 19.67 44.19 -60.95
CA ARG A 169 19.85 44.95 -62.22
C ARG A 169 20.69 46.25 -62.17
N GLU A 170 21.48 46.63 -63.18
CA GLU A 170 21.66 46.20 -64.58
C GLU A 170 22.97 46.85 -65.10
N ASP A 171 23.61 46.17 -66.07
CA ASP A 171 24.45 46.65 -67.19
C ASP A 171 25.57 47.70 -67.02
N GLY A 172 26.74 47.35 -67.58
CA GLY A 172 27.80 48.28 -68.01
C GLY A 172 29.20 47.71 -67.99
#